data_AF-A0A7Y4S157-F1
#
_entry.id   AF-A0A7Y4S157-F1
#
_cell.length_a   1.000
_cell.length_b   1.000
_cell.length_c   1.000
_cell.angle_alpha   90.00
_cell.angle_beta   90.00
_cell.angle_gamma   90.00
#
_symmetry.space_group_name_H-M   'P 1'
#
loop_
_entity.id
_entity.type
_entity.pdbx_description
1 polymer ?
#
loop_
_entity_poly.entity_id
_entity_poly.type
_entity_poly.pdbx_seq_one_letter_code
_entity_poly.pdbx_strand_id
1 'polypeptide(L)'
;QLTRVLADALQQHQPPISKGIRPKLRYAHQGGSNPPIVVIHGSHVDGVKDAYTRFLEKTFRRTFQLSGTPLRVQYKQGNNPFAEDEDKRKAGEGIVSMRRRKTAQRAELKAKKDAEEKDRKAKKH
;
A
#
# COMPACT_ATOMS: atom_id res chain seq x y z
N GLN A 1 10.75 13.50 16.70
CA GLN A 1 12.06 13.02 16.23
C GLN A 1 11.96 11.95 15.13
N LEU A 2 11.07 10.95 15.22
CA LEU A 2 10.89 9.91 14.18
C LEU A 2 10.66 10.46 12.77
N THR A 3 9.77 11.45 12.62
CA THR A 3 9.52 12.10 11.31
C THR A 3 10.76 12.73 10.70
N ARG A 4 11.69 13.26 11.50
CA ARG A 4 12.94 13.85 11.00
C ARG A 4 13.85 12.77 10.41
N VAL A 5 14.04 11.67 11.15
CA VAL A 5 14.83 10.52 10.68
C VAL A 5 14.23 9.92 9.41
N LEU A 6 12.88 9.86 9.32
CA LEU A 6 12.19 9.44 8.10
C LEU A 6 12.50 10.37 6.92
N ALA A 7 12.45 11.68 7.12
CA ALA A 7 12.76 12.66 6.09
C ALA A 7 14.21 12.52 5.59
N ASP A 8 15.16 12.37 6.51
CA ASP A 8 16.58 12.17 6.18
C ASP A 8 16.78 10.85 5.40
N ALA A 9 16.09 9.78 5.80
CA ALA A 9 16.13 8.49 5.11
C ALA A 9 15.56 8.57 3.68
N LEU A 10 14.47 9.33 3.49
CA LEU A 10 13.87 9.58 2.17
C LEU A 10 14.82 10.38 1.26
N GLN A 11 15.54 11.36 1.80
CA GLN A 11 16.52 12.13 1.04
C GLN A 11 17.68 11.26 0.55
N GLN A 12 18.15 10.33 1.39
CA GLN A 12 19.22 9.40 1.02
C GLN A 12 18.76 8.35 0.01
N HIS A 13 17.58 7.76 0.23
CA HIS A 13 17.07 6.70 -0.63
C HIS A 13 15.55 6.77 -0.71
N GLN A 14 15.04 7.07 -1.90
CA GLN A 14 13.60 7.17 -2.16
C GLN A 14 12.96 5.79 -2.36
N PRO A 15 11.70 5.58 -1.91
CA PRO A 15 11.00 4.32 -2.10
C PRO A 15 10.78 4.04 -3.59
N PRO A 16 11.02 2.81 -4.08
CA PRO A 16 10.84 2.49 -5.49
C PRO A 16 9.38 2.68 -5.94
N ILE A 17 9.21 2.98 -7.22
CA ILE A 17 7.87 3.10 -7.83
C ILE A 17 7.17 1.73 -7.82
N SER A 18 5.89 1.73 -7.46
CA SER A 18 5.04 0.55 -7.41
C SER A 18 3.70 0.84 -8.08
N LYS A 19 3.29 -0.01 -9.02
CA LYS A 19 2.05 0.18 -9.80
C LYS A 19 1.96 1.58 -10.46
N GLY A 20 3.07 2.08 -10.98
CA GLY A 20 3.14 3.38 -11.67
C GLY A 20 3.19 4.62 -10.76
N ILE A 21 3.02 4.46 -9.43
CA ILE A 21 3.01 5.58 -8.48
C ILE A 21 4.10 5.37 -7.42
N ARG A 22 4.77 6.45 -7.01
CA ARG A 22 5.73 6.40 -5.90
C ARG A 22 4.98 6.51 -4.56
N PRO A 23 5.20 5.58 -3.61
CA PRO A 23 4.70 5.73 -2.25
C PRO A 23 5.16 7.04 -1.61
N LYS A 24 4.24 7.80 -0.99
CA LYS A 24 4.55 9.07 -0.32
C LYS A 24 4.47 8.87 1.19
N LEU A 25 5.63 8.77 1.84
CA LEU A 25 5.74 8.68 3.30
C LEU A 25 5.77 10.10 3.88
N ARG A 26 4.78 10.47 4.71
CA ARG A 26 4.59 11.86 5.17
C ARG A 26 5.15 12.09 6.57
N TYR A 27 4.82 11.22 7.51
CA TYR A 27 5.29 11.34 8.90
C TYR A 27 5.31 9.98 9.60
N ALA A 28 6.04 9.90 10.71
CA ALA A 28 6.16 8.69 11.51
C ALA A 28 5.95 8.97 12.99
N HIS A 29 5.32 8.04 13.69
CA HIS A 29 5.17 8.07 15.14
C HIS A 29 5.42 6.69 15.76
N GLN A 30 5.63 6.66 17.07
CA GLN A 30 5.81 5.43 17.83
C GLN A 30 4.44 4.81 18.11
N GLY A 31 4.18 3.62 17.59
CA GLY A 31 2.93 2.88 17.81
C GLY A 31 2.93 2.02 19.06
N GLY A 32 4.10 1.64 19.56
CA GLY A 32 4.27 0.79 20.74
C GLY A 32 5.74 0.66 21.15
N SER A 33 5.97 0.17 22.36
CA SER A 33 7.32 0.14 22.98
C SER A 33 7.92 -1.26 23.10
N ASN A 34 7.12 -2.32 23.21
CA ASN A 34 7.61 -3.68 23.36
C ASN A 34 6.77 -4.68 22.52
N PRO A 35 7.21 -5.06 21.30
CA PRO A 35 8.40 -4.56 20.60
C PRO A 35 8.23 -3.11 20.11
N PRO A 36 9.32 -2.34 19.87
CA PRO A 36 9.24 -1.01 19.29
C PRO A 36 8.57 -1.02 17.91
N ILE A 37 7.46 -0.29 17.77
CA ILE A 37 6.72 -0.17 16.50
C ILE A 37 6.82 1.27 16.01
N VAL A 38 7.28 1.45 14.78
CA VAL A 38 7.24 2.74 14.07
C VAL A 38 6.11 2.70 13.06
N VAL A 39 5.11 3.56 13.23
CA VAL A 39 3.97 3.67 12.32
C VAL A 39 4.18 4.85 11.38
N ILE A 40 4.29 4.57 10.09
CA ILE A 40 4.50 5.54 9.02
C ILE A 40 3.18 5.81 8.33
N HIS A 41 2.82 7.09 8.24
CA HIS A 41 1.62 7.56 7.60
C HIS A 41 1.95 8.13 6.23
N GLY A 42 1.08 7.84 5.25
CA GLY A 42 1.31 8.29 3.90
C GLY A 42 0.21 7.93 2.91
N SER A 43 0.52 8.19 1.64
CA SER A 43 -0.31 7.80 0.51
C SER A 43 0.39 6.70 -0.28
N HIS A 44 -0.39 5.75 -0.83
CA HIS A 44 0.14 4.59 -1.56
C HIS A 44 1.19 3.78 -0.79
N VAL A 45 1.06 3.71 0.56
CA VAL A 45 2.02 3.00 1.41
C VAL A 45 1.87 1.47 1.35
N ASP A 46 0.74 0.98 0.85
CA ASP A 46 0.53 -0.42 0.43
C ASP A 46 1.46 -0.82 -0.72
N GLY A 47 1.91 0.15 -1.52
CA GLY A 47 2.85 -0.06 -2.61
C GLY A 47 4.32 -0.16 -2.16
N VAL A 48 4.64 0.00 -0.88
CA VAL A 48 6.03 -0.05 -0.40
C VAL A 48 6.54 -1.49 -0.43
N LYS A 49 7.65 -1.71 -1.15
CA LYS A 49 8.29 -3.03 -1.23
C LYS A 49 8.94 -3.40 0.10
N ASP A 50 8.93 -4.69 0.43
CA ASP A 50 9.53 -5.24 1.66
C ASP A 50 11.00 -4.85 1.84
N ALA A 51 11.78 -4.85 0.75
CA ALA A 51 13.18 -4.41 0.78
C ALA A 51 13.35 -2.97 1.31
N TYR A 52 12.41 -2.07 0.98
CA TYR A 52 12.44 -0.70 1.47
C TYR A 52 12.00 -0.61 2.94
N THR A 53 11.06 -1.45 3.37
CA THR A 53 10.70 -1.59 4.78
C THR A 53 11.91 -2.02 5.62
N ARG A 54 12.66 -3.03 5.18
CA ARG A 54 13.90 -3.47 5.85
C ARG A 54 14.96 -2.37 5.93
N PHE A 55 15.08 -1.56 4.87
CA PHE A 55 15.96 -0.39 4.87
C PHE A 55 15.55 0.60 5.96
N LEU A 56 14.26 0.95 6.05
CA LEU A 56 13.75 1.85 7.08
C LEU A 56 13.94 1.26 8.48
N GLU A 57 13.67 -0.03 8.68
CA GLU A 57 13.90 -0.72 9.95
C GLU A 57 15.36 -0.64 10.39
N LYS A 58 16.30 -0.91 9.48
CA LYS A 58 17.74 -0.80 9.76
C LYS A 58 18.14 0.64 10.10
N THR A 59 17.60 1.61 9.38
CA THR A 59 17.87 3.04 9.61
C THR A 59 17.38 3.46 10.99
N PHE A 60 16.11 3.20 11.34
CA PHE A 60 15.58 3.53 12.67
C PHE A 60 16.33 2.81 13.78
N ARG A 61 16.61 1.51 13.62
CA ARG A 61 17.36 0.74 14.61
C ARG A 61 18.74 1.32 14.88
N ARG A 62 19.46 1.74 13.83
CA ARG A 62 20.79 2.38 13.94
C ARG A 62 20.70 3.75 14.60
N THR A 63 19.75 4.58 14.20
CA THR A 63 19.64 5.96 14.71
C THR A 63 19.26 6.01 16.19
N PHE A 64 18.39 5.11 16.65
CA PHE A 64 17.96 5.03 18.04
C PHE A 64 18.73 4.01 18.88
N GLN A 65 19.77 3.39 18.32
CA GLN A 65 20.66 2.44 19.01
C GLN A 65 19.91 1.31 19.71
N LEU A 66 18.82 0.84 19.10
CA LEU A 66 17.97 -0.19 19.66
C LEU A 66 18.66 -1.55 19.55
N SER A 67 18.94 -2.18 20.69
CA SER A 67 19.53 -3.52 20.80
C SER A 67 18.56 -4.47 21.51
N GLY A 68 18.64 -5.77 21.21
CA GLY A 68 17.89 -6.81 21.92
C GLY A 68 16.41 -6.96 21.56
N THR A 69 15.78 -6.03 20.84
CA THR A 69 14.39 -6.17 20.35
C THR A 69 14.29 -5.92 18.83
N PRO A 70 13.47 -6.71 18.11
CA PRO A 70 13.17 -6.42 16.71
C PRO A 70 12.31 -5.15 16.61
N LEU A 71 12.76 -4.17 15.83
CA LEU A 71 11.96 -3.00 15.47
C LEU A 71 11.03 -3.37 14.30
N ARG A 72 9.75 -3.00 14.41
CA ARG A 72 8.74 -3.25 13.37
C ARG A 72 8.32 -1.93 12.73
N VAL A 73 8.30 -1.88 11.40
CA VAL A 73 7.68 -0.78 10.67
C VAL A 73 6.29 -1.17 10.22
N GLN A 74 5.30 -0.34 10.53
CA GLN A 74 3.93 -0.48 10.07
C GLN A 74 3.53 0.72 9.23
N TYR A 75 2.65 0.51 8.27
CA TYR A 75 2.15 1.55 7.39
C TYR A 75 0.68 1.79 7.65
N LYS A 76 0.28 3.07 7.69
CA LYS A 76 -1.12 3.49 7.72
C LYS A 76 -1.40 4.42 6.55
N GLN A 77 -2.39 4.06 5.74
CA GLN A 77 -3.00 4.98 4.79
C GLN A 77 -4.05 5.83 5.49
N GLY A 78 -4.16 7.10 5.07
CA GLY A 78 -5.31 7.91 5.41
C GLY A 78 -6.58 7.30 4.82
N ASN A 79 -7.70 7.40 5.53
CA ASN A 79 -8.99 6.99 5.00
C ASN A 79 -9.39 7.93 3.84
N ASN A 80 -9.76 7.39 2.69
CA ASN A 80 -10.27 8.17 1.57
C ASN A 80 -11.80 8.11 1.59
N PRO A 81 -12.51 9.19 1.96
CA PRO A 81 -13.98 9.19 2.04
C PRO A 81 -14.68 9.00 0.69
N PHE A 82 -13.95 9.14 -0.42
CA PHE A 82 -14.46 8.95 -1.79
C PHE A 82 -13.98 7.64 -2.43
N ALA A 83 -13.24 6.80 -1.71
CA ALA A 83 -12.96 5.47 -2.20
C ALA A 83 -14.28 4.70 -2.24
N GLU A 84 -14.73 4.32 -3.43
CA GLU A 84 -15.86 3.42 -3.57
C GLU A 84 -15.48 2.10 -2.92
N ASP A 85 -16.07 1.78 -1.76
CA ASP A 85 -16.02 0.44 -1.25
C ASP A 85 -16.80 -0.45 -2.22
N GLU A 86 -16.11 -1.11 -3.17
CA GLU A 86 -16.76 -1.98 -4.16
C GLU A 86 -17.60 -3.09 -3.51
N ASP A 87 -17.31 -3.43 -2.24
CA ASP A 87 -18.05 -4.40 -1.45
C ASP A 87 -19.21 -3.82 -0.62
N LYS A 88 -19.39 -2.50 -0.57
CA LYS A 88 -20.62 -1.91 0.01
C LYS A 88 -21.75 -2.06 -1.00
N ARG A 89 -22.85 -2.67 -0.55
CA ARG A 89 -24.11 -2.73 -1.32
C ARG A 89 -24.55 -1.30 -1.60
N LYS A 90 -25.04 -1.02 -2.82
CA LYS A 90 -25.69 0.28 -3.06
C LYS A 90 -26.91 0.39 -2.15
N ALA A 91 -27.11 1.56 -1.56
CA ALA A 91 -28.26 1.79 -0.68
C ALA A 91 -29.56 1.48 -1.46
N GLY A 92 -30.42 0.61 -0.90
CA GLY A 92 -31.66 0.15 -1.56
C GLY A 92 -31.50 -1.03 -2.54
N GLU A 93 -30.29 -1.54 -2.79
CA GLU A 93 -30.07 -2.68 -3.70
C GLU A 93 -30.29 -4.03 -2.97
N GLY A 94 -31.28 -4.81 -3.41
CA GLY A 94 -31.55 -6.16 -2.90
C GLY A 94 -30.48 -7.19 -3.30
N ILE A 95 -30.40 -8.32 -2.58
CA ILE A 95 -29.36 -9.36 -2.74
C ILE A 95 -29.29 -9.89 -4.18
N VAL A 96 -30.43 -10.12 -4.82
CA VAL A 96 -30.50 -10.66 -6.20
C VAL A 96 -29.98 -9.65 -7.22
N SER A 97 -30.36 -8.38 -7.07
CA SER A 97 -29.92 -7.29 -7.95
C SER A 97 -28.40 -7.09 -7.86
N MET A 98 -27.88 -7.09 -6.63
CA MET A 98 -26.43 -7.02 -6.37
C MET A 98 -25.68 -8.19 -7.01
N ARG A 99 -26.19 -9.43 -6.87
CA ARG A 99 -25.57 -10.61 -7.49
C ARG A 99 -25.54 -10.51 -9.01
N ARG A 100 -26.63 -10.07 -9.64
CA ARG A 100 -26.71 -9.91 -11.10
C ARG A 100 -25.69 -8.90 -11.61
N ARG A 101 -25.58 -7.74 -10.94
CA ARG A 101 -24.58 -6.72 -11.24
C ARG A 101 -23.15 -7.25 -11.09
N LYS A 102 -22.83 -7.90 -9.96
CA LYS A 102 -21.48 -8.42 -9.69
C LYS A 102 -21.07 -9.53 -10.67
N THR A 103 -22.00 -10.39 -11.09
CA THR A 103 -21.75 -11.42 -12.11
C THR A 103 -21.50 -10.80 -13.49
N ALA A 104 -22.31 -9.82 -13.89
CA ALA A 104 -22.12 -9.10 -15.15
C ALA A 104 -20.75 -8.38 -15.19
N GLN A 105 -20.42 -7.64 -14.13
CA GLN A 105 -19.15 -6.92 -14.01
C GLN A 105 -17.93 -7.86 -14.08
N ARG A 106 -18.01 -9.05 -13.46
CA ARG A 106 -16.98 -10.09 -13.54
C ARG A 106 -16.81 -10.65 -14.96
N ALA A 107 -17.92 -10.87 -15.67
CA ALA A 107 -17.87 -11.34 -17.06
C ALA A 107 -17.20 -10.30 -17.98
N GLU A 108 -17.53 -9.02 -17.82
CA GLU A 108 -16.91 -7.92 -18.57
C GLU A 108 -15.41 -7.80 -18.29
N LEU A 109 -14.99 -7.85 -17.02
CA LEU A 109 -13.58 -7.80 -16.63
C LEU A 109 -12.79 -8.98 -17.20
N LYS A 110 -13.38 -10.18 -17.19
CA LYS A 110 -12.76 -11.38 -17.79
C LYS A 110 -12.60 -11.20 -19.31
N ALA A 111 -13.64 -10.75 -19.99
CA ALA A 111 -13.59 -10.51 -21.44
C ALA A 111 -12.55 -9.45 -21.82
N LYS A 112 -12.45 -8.36 -21.05
CA LYS A 112 -11.40 -7.33 -21.23
C LYS A 112 -10.00 -7.91 -21.05
N LYS A 113 -9.79 -8.71 -20.02
CA LYS A 113 -8.49 -9.35 -19.75
C LYS A 113 -8.11 -10.35 -20.83
N ASP A 114 -9.06 -11.16 -21.30
CA ASP A 114 -8.84 -12.13 -22.38
C ASP A 114 -8.52 -11.40 -23.71
N ALA A 115 -9.16 -10.27 -23.98
CA ALA A 115 -8.87 -9.43 -25.14
C ALA A 115 -7.47 -8.79 -25.06
N GLU A 116 -7.10 -8.24 -23.89
CA GLU A 116 -5.78 -7.67 -23.64
C GLU A 116 -4.67 -8.74 -23.77
N GLU A 117 -4.91 -9.97 -23.31
CA GLU A 117 -3.97 -11.08 -23.46
C GLU A 117 -3.78 -11.49 -24.93
N LYS A 118 -4.86 -11.48 -25.73
CA LYS A 118 -4.80 -11.73 -27.17
C LYS A 118 -3.99 -10.66 -27.90
N ASP A 119 -4.24 -9.38 -27.62
CA ASP A 119 -3.50 -8.26 -28.22
C ASP A 119 -2.00 -8.32 -27.88
N ARG A 120 -1.67 -8.68 -26.62
CA ARG A 120 -0.29 -8.85 -26.18
C ARG A 120 0.42 -10.02 -26.86
N LYS A 121 -0.30 -11.11 -27.20
CA LYS A 121 0.24 -12.25 -27.97
C LYS A 121 0.45 -11.88 -29.44
N ALA A 122 -0.47 -11.12 -30.03
CA ALA A 122 -0.38 -10.66 -31.42
C ALA A 122 0.82 -9.73 -31.65
N LYS A 123 1.13 -8.84 -30.70
CA LYS A 123 2.30 -7.92 -30.77
C LYS A 123 3.66 -8.60 -30.55
N LYS A 124 3.68 -9.89 -30.19
CA LYS A 124 4.92 -10.65 -29.89
C LYS A 124 5.37 -11.52 -31.07
N HIS A 125 4.57 -11.60 -32.13
CA HIS A 125 4.88 -12.21 -33.43
C HIS A 125 5.24 -11.13 -34.43
#